data_AF-A0ABC8Y386-F1
#
_entry.id   AF-A0ABC8Y386-F1
#
_cell.length_a   1.000
_cell.length_b   1.000
_cell.length_c   1.000
_cell.angle_alpha   90.00
_cell.angle_beta   90.00
_cell.angle_gamma   90.00
#
_symmetry.space_group_name_H-M   'P 1'
#
loop_
_entity.id
_entity.type
_entity.pdbx_description
1 polymer ?
#
loop_
_entity_poly.entity_id
_entity_poly.type
_entity_poly.pdbx_seq_one_letter_code
_entity_poly.pdbx_strand_id
1 'polypeptide(L)'
;MGKGKTTMPKRRPVERRRHLYLVFDDWSGGYSIRKIDLLGDHWRPPLVPVGTPEGPVFTGIFTLPVASLRFEATRGEPRCFAGAFGSKIMAFHPTKDSGFAPGASIYDVGTRCLSYGPKTWPDRVNPTYIPVGDRLFVLDAGSFEVLNPLPPYGDPNRESSASAWAWSKLPVPIFHCDHVTAYAMHPDGRTFFVSIGGDAAPATFSLDTVEPVAKEDWKWELRGKWKLPFTGRAYYVRDADTIGQQQCPAMKFSKEKLFSEVRGENHIGANLVYLGCERKFCLLECISIQADLPEKLTDSDETNGESGVEAVELPYVDDVCEDSSDDANEDSDDEVNKDRYRFFRLTAFSPQYDKNGDLTIGISGWYRYYNMPQEVSQSMFECPVAFWM
;
A
#
# COMPACT_ATOMS: atom_id res chain seq x y z
N MET A 1 -56.58 -8.55 34.01
CA MET A 1 -56.09 -8.02 32.71
C MET A 1 -54.67 -7.53 32.89
N GLY A 2 -53.68 -8.30 32.43
CA GLY A 2 -52.28 -7.87 32.38
C GLY A 2 -51.67 -8.36 31.07
N LYS A 3 -51.65 -7.51 30.04
CA LYS A 3 -51.04 -7.85 28.75
C LYS A 3 -49.53 -7.63 28.84
N GLY A 4 -48.77 -8.71 28.83
CA GLY A 4 -47.32 -8.69 28.68
C GLY A 4 -46.93 -8.12 27.33
N LYS A 5 -46.06 -7.10 27.32
CA LYS A 5 -45.42 -6.59 26.11
C LYS A 5 -44.26 -7.53 25.75
N THR A 6 -44.45 -8.32 24.70
CA THR A 6 -43.37 -9.07 24.06
C THR A 6 -42.47 -8.08 23.32
N THR A 7 -41.25 -7.88 23.80
CA THR A 7 -40.22 -7.11 23.11
C THR A 7 -39.66 -7.97 21.98
N MET A 8 -39.88 -7.54 20.73
CA MET A 8 -39.25 -8.16 19.56
C MET A 8 -37.72 -7.99 19.63
N PRO A 9 -36.94 -9.03 19.30
CA PRO A 9 -35.49 -8.93 19.30
C PRO A 9 -35.03 -7.90 18.26
N LYS A 10 -34.18 -6.96 18.68
CA LYS A 10 -33.51 -6.01 17.79
C LYS A 10 -32.75 -6.81 16.71
N ARG A 11 -33.14 -6.65 15.45
CA ARG A 11 -32.39 -7.16 14.30
C ARG A 11 -30.96 -6.63 14.41
N ARG A 12 -29.98 -7.54 14.56
CA ARG A 12 -28.57 -7.19 14.41
C ARG A 12 -28.39 -6.59 13.00
N PRO A 13 -27.64 -5.49 12.85
CA PRO A 13 -27.29 -4.99 11.51
C PRO A 13 -26.70 -6.15 10.70
N VAL A 14 -27.18 -6.35 9.48
CA VAL A 14 -26.53 -7.27 8.54
C VAL A 14 -25.17 -6.66 8.23
N GLU A 15 -24.13 -7.17 8.89
CA GLU A 15 -22.77 -6.75 8.63
C GLU A 15 -22.45 -7.16 7.20
N ARG A 16 -22.35 -6.17 6.29
CA ARG A 16 -21.93 -6.44 4.91
C ARG A 16 -20.58 -7.13 4.98
N ARG A 17 -20.49 -8.32 4.37
CA ARG A 17 -19.21 -9.04 4.26
C ARG A 17 -18.20 -8.14 3.59
N ARG A 18 -17.13 -7.81 4.31
CA ARG A 18 -15.99 -7.08 3.79
C ARG A 18 -14.98 -8.05 3.18
N HIS A 19 -14.22 -7.55 2.22
CA HIS A 19 -13.26 -8.33 1.47
C HIS A 19 -11.97 -7.55 1.29
N LEU A 20 -10.88 -8.28 1.04
CA LEU A 20 -9.60 -7.68 0.71
C LEU A 20 -9.56 -7.45 -0.81
N TYR A 21 -9.33 -6.21 -1.21
CA TYR A 21 -9.17 -5.82 -2.60
C TYR A 21 -7.70 -5.55 -2.85
N LEU A 22 -7.09 -6.32 -3.73
CA LEU A 22 -5.71 -6.16 -4.17
C LEU A 22 -5.67 -5.44 -5.51
N VAL A 23 -4.66 -4.60 -5.69
CA VAL A 23 -4.44 -3.85 -6.94
C VAL A 23 -3.08 -4.24 -7.50
N PHE A 24 -3.04 -4.59 -8.78
CA PHE A 24 -1.81 -4.98 -9.50
C PHE A 24 -1.79 -4.37 -10.89
N ASP A 25 -0.60 -4.12 -11.45
CA ASP A 25 -0.41 -3.71 -12.85
C ASP A 25 -0.06 -4.88 -13.77
N ASP A 26 -0.79 -5.98 -13.56
CA ASP A 26 -0.52 -7.33 -14.04
C ASP A 26 -0.97 -7.63 -15.48
N TRP A 27 -1.17 -6.60 -16.29
CA TRP A 27 -1.45 -6.74 -17.71
C TRP A 27 -0.93 -5.53 -18.49
N SER A 28 -0.70 -5.70 -19.79
CA SER A 28 0.02 -4.73 -20.62
C SER A 28 -0.60 -3.33 -20.66
N GLY A 29 -1.92 -3.19 -20.49
CA GLY A 29 -2.60 -1.91 -20.57
C GLY A 29 -2.88 -1.21 -19.24
N GLY A 30 -2.49 -1.76 -18.08
CA GLY A 30 -2.68 -1.05 -16.82
C GLY A 30 -2.92 -1.94 -15.62
N TYR A 31 -3.98 -1.64 -14.86
CA TYR A 31 -4.21 -2.24 -13.55
C TYR A 31 -5.40 -3.19 -13.53
N SER A 32 -5.35 -4.15 -12.61
CA SER A 32 -6.46 -4.99 -12.21
C SER A 32 -6.74 -4.87 -10.71
N ILE A 33 -8.03 -4.96 -10.36
CA ILE A 33 -8.49 -5.04 -8.97
C ILE A 33 -9.04 -6.45 -8.74
N ARG A 34 -8.46 -7.17 -7.78
CA ARG A 34 -8.78 -8.58 -7.47
C ARG A 34 -9.37 -8.67 -6.06
N LYS A 35 -10.51 -9.33 -5.94
CA LYS A 35 -11.23 -9.53 -4.66
C LYS A 35 -10.79 -10.85 -4.02
N ILE A 36 -10.32 -10.78 -2.78
CA ILE A 36 -9.99 -11.92 -1.93
C ILE A 36 -10.97 -11.94 -0.76
N ASP A 37 -11.69 -13.04 -0.65
CA ASP A 37 -12.46 -13.32 0.54
C ASP A 37 -11.46 -13.75 1.61
N LEU A 38 -11.45 -13.08 2.78
CA LEU A 38 -10.65 -13.44 3.96
C LEU A 38 -11.42 -14.26 5.01
N LEU A 39 -12.74 -14.47 4.84
CA LEU A 39 -13.64 -15.04 5.86
C LEU A 39 -14.64 -16.14 5.40
N GLY A 40 -14.67 -16.60 4.13
CA GLY A 40 -15.50 -17.76 3.72
C GLY A 40 -14.96 -19.17 4.06
N ASP A 41 -15.79 -20.08 4.61
CA ASP A 41 -15.58 -21.43 5.19
C ASP A 41 -14.47 -22.40 4.68
N HIS A 42 -13.73 -22.06 3.63
CA HIS A 42 -12.54 -22.75 3.13
C HIS A 42 -11.24 -22.34 3.88
N TRP A 43 -11.32 -21.71 5.06
CA TRP A 43 -10.19 -21.22 5.90
C TRP A 43 -9.41 -22.30 6.65
N ARG A 44 -9.47 -23.56 6.23
CA ARG A 44 -8.63 -24.62 6.81
C ARG A 44 -7.52 -24.98 5.81
N PRO A 45 -6.32 -24.37 5.91
CA PRO A 45 -5.16 -24.99 5.30
C PRO A 45 -4.90 -26.36 5.97
N PRO A 46 -4.37 -27.35 5.26
CA PRO A 46 -3.80 -28.53 5.90
C PRO A 46 -2.74 -28.07 6.91
N LEU A 47 -2.85 -28.52 8.15
CA LEU A 47 -1.85 -28.29 9.18
C LEU A 47 -0.53 -28.92 8.73
N VAL A 48 0.45 -28.14 8.31
CA VAL A 48 1.82 -28.63 8.19
C VAL A 48 2.52 -28.38 9.53
N PRO A 49 3.02 -29.41 10.22
CA PRO A 49 3.79 -29.22 11.43
C PRO A 49 5.08 -28.46 11.11
N VAL A 50 5.36 -27.40 11.87
CA VAL A 50 6.66 -26.75 11.90
C VAL A 50 7.68 -27.77 12.43
N GLY A 51 8.59 -28.25 11.58
CA GLY A 51 9.72 -29.08 12.04
C GLY A 51 10.29 -30.14 11.10
N THR A 52 9.92 -30.23 9.82
CA THR A 52 10.58 -31.16 8.90
C THR A 52 11.84 -30.57 8.25
N PRO A 53 12.99 -31.26 8.21
CA PRO A 53 14.26 -30.74 7.68
C PRO A 53 14.37 -30.70 6.14
N GLU A 54 13.29 -30.97 5.42
CA GLU A 54 13.32 -31.18 3.97
C GLU A 54 12.70 -29.99 3.23
N GLY A 55 13.49 -28.95 2.96
CA GLY A 55 13.18 -27.88 1.97
C GLY A 55 11.84 -27.13 2.16
N PRO A 56 11.58 -26.09 1.36
CA PRO A 56 10.27 -25.44 1.37
C PRO A 56 9.26 -26.34 0.67
N VAL A 57 8.56 -27.19 1.42
CA VAL A 57 7.38 -27.90 0.90
C VAL A 57 6.26 -26.86 0.76
N PHE A 58 6.17 -26.25 -0.43
CA PHE A 58 5.12 -25.32 -0.85
C PHE A 58 3.74 -25.96 -0.78
N THR A 59 3.14 -26.01 0.42
CA THR A 59 1.77 -26.49 0.58
C THR A 59 0.79 -25.38 0.21
N GLY A 60 0.44 -25.32 -1.07
CA GLY A 60 -0.68 -24.50 -1.56
C GLY A 60 -0.30 -23.12 -2.10
N ILE A 61 0.45 -23.10 -3.22
CA ILE A 61 0.51 -21.91 -4.08
C ILE A 61 -0.85 -21.74 -4.75
N PHE A 62 -1.56 -20.67 -4.40
CA PHE A 62 -2.84 -20.35 -5.01
C PHE A 62 -2.63 -19.53 -6.28
N THR A 63 -3.50 -19.75 -7.27
CA THR A 63 -3.64 -18.80 -8.36
C THR A 63 -4.37 -17.57 -7.86
N LEU A 64 -3.98 -16.40 -8.36
CA LEU A 64 -4.68 -15.16 -8.06
C LEU A 64 -6.16 -15.24 -8.49
N PRO A 65 -7.11 -14.75 -7.68
CA PRO A 65 -8.50 -14.65 -8.09
C PRO A 65 -8.65 -13.82 -9.36
N VAL A 66 -9.66 -14.12 -10.17
CA VAL A 66 -9.95 -13.37 -11.40
C VAL A 66 -10.14 -11.88 -11.10
N ALA A 67 -9.62 -11.03 -11.97
CA ALA A 67 -9.80 -9.58 -11.90
C ALA A 67 -11.29 -9.22 -11.87
N SER A 68 -11.71 -8.48 -10.85
CA SER A 68 -13.06 -7.93 -10.73
C SER A 68 -13.25 -6.69 -11.60
N LEU A 69 -12.18 -5.93 -11.80
CA LEU A 69 -12.12 -4.78 -12.70
C LEU A 69 -10.71 -4.72 -13.31
N ARG A 70 -10.63 -4.30 -14.58
CA ARG A 70 -9.40 -3.80 -15.20
C ARG A 70 -9.64 -2.39 -15.69
N PHE A 71 -8.62 -1.54 -15.60
CA PHE A 71 -8.69 -0.21 -16.18
C PHE A 71 -7.32 0.19 -16.72
N GLU A 72 -7.36 1.02 -17.76
CA GLU A 72 -6.20 1.46 -18.50
C GLU A 72 -5.53 2.64 -17.79
N ALA A 73 -4.23 2.53 -17.55
CA ALA A 73 -3.41 3.58 -16.95
C ALA A 73 -1.92 3.26 -17.08
N THR A 74 -1.07 4.27 -16.93
CA THR A 74 0.39 4.10 -16.86
C THR A 74 0.77 3.18 -15.71
N ARG A 75 1.43 2.06 -16.03
CA ARG A 75 1.90 1.03 -15.09
C ARG A 75 3.08 1.54 -14.25
N GLY A 76 3.43 0.84 -13.16
CA GLY A 76 4.56 1.23 -12.30
C GLY A 76 4.27 2.34 -11.29
N GLU A 77 3.04 2.84 -11.21
CA GLU A 77 2.64 3.96 -10.36
C GLU A 77 1.66 3.56 -9.22
N PRO A 78 2.09 2.76 -8.22
CA PRO A 78 1.23 2.38 -7.08
C PRO A 78 0.75 3.59 -6.26
N ARG A 79 1.49 4.70 -6.28
CA ARG A 79 1.16 5.92 -5.51
C ARG A 79 -0.08 6.63 -6.04
N CYS A 80 -0.50 6.37 -7.28
CA CYS A 80 -1.72 6.93 -7.85
C CYS A 80 -3.00 6.41 -7.17
N PHE A 81 -2.92 5.39 -6.31
CA PHE A 81 -4.07 4.88 -5.58
C PHE A 81 -4.21 5.59 -4.22
N ALA A 82 -5.23 6.43 -4.10
CA ALA A 82 -5.41 7.32 -2.95
C ALA A 82 -5.98 6.67 -1.68
N GLY A 83 -6.24 5.37 -1.70
CA GLY A 83 -6.94 4.72 -0.61
C GLY A 83 -8.43 4.52 -0.86
N ALA A 84 -9.03 3.71 0.01
CA ALA A 84 -10.46 3.50 0.08
C ALA A 84 -11.10 4.58 0.97
N PHE A 85 -12.00 5.38 0.40
CA PHE A 85 -12.93 6.24 1.14
C PHE A 85 -14.35 5.67 0.94
N GLY A 86 -15.02 5.31 2.03
CA GLY A 86 -16.31 4.62 1.97
C GLY A 86 -16.22 3.29 1.20
N SER A 87 -17.03 3.13 0.15
CA SER A 87 -17.01 1.96 -0.76
C SER A 87 -16.22 2.19 -2.05
N LYS A 88 -15.41 3.26 -2.15
CA LYS A 88 -14.77 3.68 -3.40
C LYS A 88 -13.26 3.53 -3.35
N ILE A 89 -12.69 2.85 -4.34
CA ILE A 89 -11.26 2.84 -4.66
C ILE A 89 -11.04 3.90 -5.74
N MET A 90 -10.14 4.85 -5.49
CA MET A 90 -9.83 5.94 -6.42
C MET A 90 -8.41 5.82 -6.96
N ALA A 91 -8.27 5.99 -8.27
CA ALA A 91 -7.00 6.02 -8.99
C ALA A 91 -6.81 7.37 -9.70
N PHE A 92 -5.64 7.98 -9.49
CA PHE A 92 -5.26 9.32 -9.93
C PHE A 92 -4.05 9.26 -10.87
N HIS A 93 -4.13 8.41 -11.90
CA HIS A 93 -3.05 8.29 -12.87
C HIS A 93 -2.96 9.52 -13.77
N PRO A 94 -1.74 10.04 -14.03
CA PRO A 94 -1.56 11.10 -14.99
C PRO A 94 -1.89 10.59 -16.40
N THR A 95 -2.58 11.41 -17.20
CA THR A 95 -2.77 11.11 -18.62
C THR A 95 -1.67 11.74 -19.45
N LYS A 96 -1.17 10.98 -20.44
CA LYS A 96 -0.14 11.44 -21.37
C LYS A 96 -0.62 12.58 -22.29
N ASP A 97 -1.93 12.73 -22.47
CA ASP A 97 -2.51 13.70 -23.38
C ASP A 97 -3.43 14.71 -22.67
N SER A 98 -3.19 15.99 -22.98
CA SER A 98 -3.92 17.19 -22.57
C SER A 98 -3.67 17.71 -21.15
N GLY A 99 -3.37 19.01 -21.03
CA GLY A 99 -3.12 19.75 -19.79
C GLY A 99 -4.31 19.83 -18.80
N PHE A 100 -5.24 18.88 -18.87
CA PHE A 100 -6.22 18.56 -17.84
C PHE A 100 -6.24 17.04 -17.69
N ALA A 101 -5.74 16.52 -16.56
CA ALA A 101 -5.94 15.11 -16.24
C ALA A 101 -7.46 14.82 -16.16
N PRO A 102 -7.95 13.72 -16.77
CA PRO A 102 -9.30 13.25 -16.50
C PRO A 102 -9.43 13.03 -15.00
N GLY A 103 -10.62 13.32 -14.45
CA GLY A 103 -10.86 13.11 -13.03
C GLY A 103 -10.60 11.66 -12.62
N ALA A 104 -10.42 11.45 -11.32
CA ALA A 104 -10.06 10.15 -10.74
C ALA A 104 -10.89 9.00 -11.34
N SER A 105 -10.28 7.88 -11.68
CA SER A 105 -11.03 6.65 -11.95
C SER A 105 -11.52 6.07 -10.63
N ILE A 106 -12.83 5.85 -10.49
CA ILE A 106 -13.45 5.46 -9.23
C ILE A 106 -14.18 4.14 -9.40
N TYR A 107 -13.68 3.10 -8.74
CA TYR A 107 -14.36 1.83 -8.62
C TYR A 107 -15.12 1.75 -7.30
N ASP A 108 -16.45 1.73 -7.37
CA ASP A 108 -17.29 1.51 -6.20
C ASP A 108 -17.50 0.01 -5.98
N VAL A 109 -16.86 -0.56 -4.96
CA VAL A 109 -16.93 -2.01 -4.69
C VAL A 109 -18.32 -2.46 -4.21
N GLY A 110 -19.12 -1.52 -3.67
CA GLY A 110 -20.45 -1.80 -3.14
C GLY A 110 -21.50 -1.91 -4.24
N THR A 111 -21.40 -1.06 -5.26
CA THR A 111 -22.30 -1.07 -6.44
C THR A 111 -21.72 -1.79 -7.64
N ARG A 112 -20.41 -2.08 -7.62
CA ARG A 112 -19.61 -2.60 -8.75
C ARG A 112 -19.67 -1.69 -9.98
N CYS A 113 -19.77 -0.39 -9.76
CA CYS A 113 -19.82 0.60 -10.82
C CYS A 113 -18.47 1.32 -10.95
N LEU A 114 -18.08 1.60 -12.20
CA LEU A 114 -17.02 2.54 -12.52
C LEU A 114 -17.63 3.94 -12.70
N SER A 115 -16.97 4.94 -12.14
CA SER A 115 -17.36 6.35 -12.26
C SER A 115 -16.11 7.23 -12.31
N TYR A 116 -16.29 8.50 -12.68
CA TYR A 116 -15.21 9.47 -12.74
C TYR A 116 -15.36 10.51 -11.62
N GLY A 117 -14.24 10.81 -10.96
CA GLY A 117 -14.14 11.85 -9.95
C GLY A 117 -14.07 13.24 -10.56
N PRO A 118 -14.02 14.29 -9.72
CA PRO A 118 -13.72 15.63 -10.19
C PRO A 118 -12.35 15.67 -10.86
N LYS A 119 -12.22 16.54 -11.86
CA LYS A 119 -10.95 16.82 -12.54
C LYS A 119 -9.88 17.13 -11.50
N THR A 120 -8.71 16.52 -11.66
CA THR A 120 -7.55 16.78 -10.81
C THR A 120 -6.60 17.73 -11.52
N TRP A 121 -5.75 18.40 -10.74
CA TRP A 121 -4.64 19.13 -11.33
C TRP A 121 -3.70 18.14 -12.05
N PRO A 122 -3.22 18.48 -13.25
CA PRO A 122 -2.52 17.55 -14.13
C PRO A 122 -1.18 17.03 -13.56
N ASP A 123 -0.58 17.71 -12.58
CA ASP A 123 0.81 17.49 -12.17
C ASP A 123 0.97 17.29 -10.65
N ARG A 124 0.23 16.36 -10.04
CA ARG A 124 0.52 16.00 -8.62
C ARG A 124 1.87 15.29 -8.55
N VAL A 125 2.81 15.84 -7.80
CA VAL A 125 4.16 15.29 -7.61
C VAL A 125 4.23 14.66 -6.23
N ASN A 126 4.29 13.33 -6.17
CA ASN A 126 4.35 12.53 -4.93
C ASN A 126 3.24 12.86 -3.90
N PRO A 127 1.96 12.77 -4.27
CA PRO A 127 0.87 13.05 -3.35
C PRO A 127 0.80 12.04 -2.19
N THR A 128 0.58 12.54 -0.98
CA THR A 128 0.16 11.75 0.19
C THR A 128 -1.35 11.86 0.36
N TYR A 129 -2.04 10.74 0.19
CA TYR A 129 -3.48 10.63 0.35
C TYR A 129 -3.85 10.16 1.76
N ILE A 130 -4.74 10.90 2.42
CA ILE A 130 -5.15 10.66 3.81
C ILE A 130 -6.68 10.58 3.88
N PRO A 131 -7.26 9.37 3.87
CA PRO A 131 -8.69 9.19 4.05
C PRO A 131 -9.11 9.43 5.52
N VAL A 132 -10.10 10.29 5.73
CA VAL A 132 -10.63 10.65 7.06
C VAL A 132 -12.15 10.62 7.05
N GLY A 133 -12.72 9.56 7.65
CA GLY A 133 -14.15 9.30 7.57
C GLY A 133 -14.60 9.22 6.10
N ASP A 134 -15.50 10.11 5.72
CA ASP A 134 -16.02 10.21 4.37
C ASP A 134 -15.33 11.29 3.49
N ARG A 135 -14.15 11.78 3.91
CA ARG A 135 -13.39 12.80 3.18
C ARG A 135 -12.01 12.27 2.80
N LEU A 136 -11.44 12.80 1.73
CA LEU A 136 -10.09 12.50 1.29
C LEU A 136 -9.24 13.77 1.29
N PHE A 137 -8.20 13.79 2.11
CA PHE A 137 -7.23 14.87 2.14
C PHE A 137 -6.02 14.51 1.28
N VAL A 138 -5.45 15.50 0.60
CA VAL A 138 -4.28 15.33 -0.25
C VAL A 138 -3.25 16.38 0.11
N LEU A 139 -2.05 15.91 0.41
CA LEU A 139 -0.84 16.71 0.54
C LEU A 139 0.02 16.44 -0.69
N ASP A 140 0.27 17.47 -1.47
CA ASP A 140 1.02 17.41 -2.73
C ASP A 140 1.98 18.61 -2.77
N ALA A 141 2.97 18.60 -3.67
CA ALA A 141 4.03 19.59 -3.70
C ALA A 141 3.47 21.02 -3.79
N GLY A 142 3.43 21.73 -2.65
CA GLY A 142 2.86 23.07 -2.52
C GLY A 142 1.33 23.17 -2.47
N SER A 143 0.59 22.06 -2.36
CA SER A 143 -0.87 22.09 -2.23
C SER A 143 -1.41 21.21 -1.10
N PHE A 144 -2.46 21.72 -0.45
CA PHE A 144 -3.25 20.97 0.52
C PHE A 144 -4.73 21.10 0.13
N GLU A 145 -5.37 19.98 -0.14
CA GLU A 145 -6.72 19.94 -0.68
C GLU A 145 -7.57 18.88 0.01
N VAL A 146 -8.88 19.09 -0.01
CA VAL A 146 -9.86 18.12 0.46
C VAL A 146 -10.88 17.82 -0.64
N LEU A 147 -11.18 16.54 -0.80
CA LEU A 147 -12.32 16.04 -1.57
C LEU A 147 -13.40 15.60 -0.58
N ASN A 148 -14.56 16.25 -0.68
CA ASN A 148 -15.73 15.95 0.13
C ASN A 148 -16.57 14.84 -0.52
N PRO A 149 -17.38 14.09 0.26
CA PRO A 149 -18.23 13.04 -0.26
C PRO A 149 -19.39 13.62 -1.08
N LEU A 150 -19.86 12.86 -2.08
CA LEU A 150 -21.18 13.11 -2.66
C LEU A 150 -22.28 12.90 -1.61
N PRO A 151 -23.31 13.76 -1.60
CA PRO A 151 -24.53 13.47 -0.85
C PRO A 151 -25.12 12.10 -1.25
N PRO A 152 -25.74 11.37 -0.30
CA PRO A 152 -26.34 10.06 -0.58
C PRO A 152 -27.32 10.08 -1.76
N TYR A 153 -27.53 8.93 -2.40
CA TYR A 153 -28.56 8.82 -3.43
C TYR A 153 -29.94 9.08 -2.83
N GLY A 154 -30.71 9.99 -3.44
CA GLY A 154 -32.03 10.40 -2.95
C GLY A 154 -32.03 11.63 -2.04
N ASP A 155 -30.88 12.25 -1.77
CA ASP A 155 -30.85 13.56 -1.13
C ASP A 155 -31.34 14.64 -2.12
N PRO A 156 -32.39 15.42 -1.77
CA PRO A 156 -32.91 16.47 -2.65
C PRO A 156 -31.88 17.57 -2.95
N ASN A 157 -30.87 17.75 -2.10
CA ASN A 157 -29.81 18.74 -2.32
C ASN A 157 -28.67 18.22 -3.19
N ARG A 158 -28.68 16.95 -3.62
CA ARG A 158 -27.57 16.32 -4.36
C ARG A 158 -27.19 17.07 -5.64
N GLU A 159 -28.17 17.58 -6.38
CA GLU A 159 -27.93 18.33 -7.62
C GLU A 159 -27.48 19.77 -7.35
N SER A 160 -27.97 20.38 -6.26
CA SER A 160 -27.55 21.72 -5.81
C SER A 160 -26.17 21.71 -5.13
N SER A 161 -25.71 20.55 -4.66
CA SER A 161 -24.40 20.34 -4.04
C SER A 161 -23.31 19.98 -5.06
N ALA A 162 -23.35 20.51 -6.29
CA ALA A 162 -22.26 20.30 -7.26
C ALA A 162 -20.87 20.69 -6.70
N SER A 163 -20.81 21.62 -5.73
CA SER A 163 -19.60 21.97 -4.98
C SER A 163 -19.14 20.91 -3.97
N ALA A 164 -19.97 19.93 -3.61
CA ALA A 164 -19.62 18.86 -2.67
C ALA A 164 -18.73 17.78 -3.32
N TRP A 165 -18.78 17.62 -4.65
CA TRP A 165 -17.95 16.68 -5.39
C TRP A 165 -16.89 17.39 -6.22
N ALA A 166 -16.16 18.29 -5.57
CA ALA A 166 -15.06 19.04 -6.15
C ALA A 166 -13.91 19.16 -5.15
N TRP A 167 -12.70 19.33 -5.67
CA TRP A 167 -11.53 19.64 -4.87
C TRP A 167 -11.67 21.04 -4.25
N SER A 168 -11.46 21.12 -2.94
CA SER A 168 -11.37 22.39 -2.23
C SER A 168 -9.94 22.61 -1.75
N LYS A 169 -9.31 23.67 -2.24
CA LYS A 169 -8.00 24.12 -1.75
C LYS A 169 -8.12 24.64 -0.32
N LEU A 170 -7.24 24.15 0.54
CA LEU A 170 -7.11 24.54 1.93
C LEU A 170 -5.88 25.45 2.10
N PRO A 171 -5.76 26.15 3.23
CA PRO A 171 -4.57 26.92 3.57
C PRO A 171 -3.31 26.06 3.46
N VAL A 172 -2.27 26.59 2.80
CA VAL A 172 -1.01 25.88 2.60
C VAL A 172 -0.41 25.53 3.97
N PRO A 173 0.04 24.28 4.19
CA PRO A 173 0.64 23.89 5.46
C PRO A 173 1.91 24.69 5.75
N ILE A 174 2.27 24.81 7.03
CA ILE A 174 3.51 25.48 7.49
C ILE A 174 4.78 24.66 7.22
N PHE A 175 4.67 23.57 6.47
CA PHE A 175 5.73 22.66 6.10
C PHE A 175 5.58 22.27 4.62
N HIS A 176 6.69 21.89 4.00
CA HIS A 176 6.67 21.37 2.63
C HIS A 176 6.10 19.94 2.63
N CYS A 177 5.09 19.70 1.79
CA CYS A 177 4.39 18.41 1.71
C CYS A 177 5.29 17.29 1.17
N ASP A 178 6.29 17.64 0.39
CA ASP A 178 7.30 16.78 -0.24
C ASP A 178 8.18 16.08 0.82
N HIS A 179 8.29 16.68 2.01
CA HIS A 179 9.02 16.11 3.14
C HIS A 179 8.17 15.19 4.01
N VAL A 180 6.89 14.98 3.68
CA VAL A 180 6.02 14.08 4.44
C VAL A 180 6.54 12.66 4.32
N THR A 181 6.82 12.05 5.47
CA THR A 181 7.36 10.69 5.55
C THR A 181 6.42 9.72 6.22
N ALA A 182 5.52 10.20 7.07
CA ALA A 182 4.58 9.35 7.77
C ALA A 182 3.30 10.10 8.16
N TYR A 183 2.20 9.35 8.30
CA TYR A 183 0.97 9.87 8.88
C TYR A 183 0.24 8.80 9.71
N ALA A 184 -0.56 9.27 10.66
CA ALA A 184 -1.36 8.40 11.52
C ALA A 184 -2.71 9.04 11.87
N MET A 185 -3.77 8.25 11.90
CA MET A 185 -5.08 8.70 12.36
C MET A 185 -5.16 8.64 13.89
N HIS A 186 -5.64 9.71 14.53
CA HIS A 186 -5.92 9.75 15.97
C HIS A 186 -7.16 8.87 16.27
N PRO A 187 -7.31 8.36 17.51
CA PRO A 187 -8.39 7.43 17.88
C PRO A 187 -9.79 8.03 17.82
N ASP A 188 -9.85 9.37 17.84
CA ASP A 188 -11.09 10.13 17.71
C ASP A 188 -11.66 10.08 16.28
N GLY A 189 -10.89 9.60 15.30
CA GLY A 189 -11.30 9.49 13.89
C GLY A 189 -11.48 10.83 13.18
N ARG A 190 -11.09 11.95 13.82
CA ARG A 190 -11.17 13.31 13.27
C ARG A 190 -9.82 13.99 13.16
N THR A 191 -8.85 13.63 13.99
CA THR A 191 -7.52 14.26 13.98
C THR A 191 -6.56 13.32 13.30
N PHE A 192 -5.68 13.82 12.44
CA PHE A 192 -4.54 13.03 11.96
C PHE A 192 -3.24 13.76 12.19
N PHE A 193 -2.17 12.99 12.35
CA PHE A 193 -0.80 13.45 12.51
C PHE A 193 -0.03 13.23 11.23
N VAL A 194 0.87 14.16 10.93
CA VAL A 194 1.79 14.09 9.80
C VAL A 194 3.18 14.40 10.31
N SER A 195 4.15 13.56 9.95
CA SER A 195 5.56 13.80 10.25
C SER A 195 6.34 14.09 8.99
N ILE A 196 7.19 15.12 9.08
CA ILE A 196 8.16 15.47 8.05
C ILE A 196 9.56 14.98 8.43
N GLY A 197 10.39 14.72 7.43
CA GLY A 197 11.79 14.32 7.61
C GLY A 197 12.57 14.35 6.29
N GLY A 198 13.69 13.62 6.25
CA GLY A 198 14.64 13.69 5.13
C GLY A 198 15.57 14.88 5.31
N ASP A 199 15.61 15.77 4.32
CA ASP A 199 16.44 16.97 4.33
C ASP A 199 15.88 18.08 5.25
N ALA A 200 14.62 17.95 5.68
CA ALA A 200 13.98 18.86 6.62
C ALA A 200 14.25 18.50 8.09
N ALA A 201 14.25 19.53 8.94
CA ALA A 201 14.28 19.34 10.38
C ALA A 201 13.07 18.49 10.85
N PRO A 202 13.30 17.38 11.57
CA PRO A 202 12.23 16.48 12.00
C PRO A 202 11.15 17.21 12.81
N ALA A 203 9.90 17.09 12.36
CA ALA A 203 8.76 17.66 13.05
C ALA A 203 7.49 16.84 12.82
N THR A 204 6.60 16.87 13.80
CA THR A 204 5.27 16.26 13.72
C THR A 204 4.21 17.31 13.95
N PHE A 205 3.24 17.34 13.04
CA PHE A 205 2.10 18.24 13.06
C PHE A 205 0.82 17.44 13.20
N SER A 206 -0.26 18.09 13.61
CA SER A 206 -1.60 17.52 13.54
C SER A 206 -2.60 18.50 12.96
N LEU A 207 -3.66 17.93 12.40
CA LEU A 207 -4.80 18.68 11.91
C LEU A 207 -6.09 18.07 12.46
N ASP A 208 -6.92 18.87 13.11
CA ASP A 208 -8.32 18.50 13.39
C ASP A 208 -9.12 18.71 12.10
N THR A 209 -9.82 17.66 11.65
CA THR A 209 -10.61 17.71 10.42
C THR A 209 -12.05 18.18 10.64
N VAL A 210 -12.46 18.57 11.85
CA VAL A 210 -13.75 19.24 12.05
C VAL A 210 -13.79 20.45 11.12
N GLU A 211 -14.78 20.47 10.21
CA GLU A 211 -14.89 21.53 9.22
C GLU A 211 -15.12 22.87 9.94
N PRO A 212 -14.21 23.84 9.77
CA PRO A 212 -14.34 25.12 10.44
C PRO A 212 -15.42 25.98 9.78
N VAL A 213 -15.86 27.01 10.51
CA VAL A 213 -16.85 27.99 10.02
C VAL A 213 -16.31 28.79 8.83
N ALA A 214 -15.01 29.08 8.82
CA ALA A 214 -14.32 29.77 7.73
C ALA A 214 -13.17 28.91 7.19
N LYS A 215 -12.92 28.93 5.87
CA LYS A 215 -11.86 28.11 5.24
C LYS A 215 -10.46 28.50 5.70
N GLU A 216 -10.28 29.69 6.25
CA GLU A 216 -9.00 30.18 6.75
C GLU A 216 -8.63 29.59 8.13
N ASP A 217 -9.59 28.94 8.80
CA ASP A 217 -9.41 28.41 10.15
C ASP A 217 -8.82 27.00 10.21
N TRP A 218 -8.55 26.38 9.05
CA TRP A 218 -7.78 25.13 8.99
C TRP A 218 -6.36 25.37 9.49
N LYS A 219 -6.07 24.93 10.72
CA LYS A 219 -4.81 25.21 11.42
C LYS A 219 -4.04 23.94 11.73
N TRP A 220 -2.82 23.89 11.19
CA TRP A 220 -1.83 22.88 11.56
C TRP A 220 -1.18 23.22 12.89
N GLU A 221 -1.20 22.29 13.83
CA GLU A 221 -0.56 22.46 15.13
C GLU A 221 0.74 21.67 15.18
N LEU A 222 1.85 22.33 15.52
CA LEU A 222 3.11 21.65 15.80
C LEU A 222 3.00 20.86 17.11
N ARG A 223 3.18 19.54 17.03
CA ARG A 223 3.17 18.63 18.19
C ARG A 223 4.55 18.42 18.79
N GLY A 224 5.60 18.54 17.98
CA GLY A 224 6.97 18.57 18.48
C GLY A 224 8.02 18.45 17.39
N LYS A 225 9.26 18.72 17.78
CA LYS A 225 10.47 18.61 16.94
C LYS A 225 11.00 17.16 16.95
N TRP A 226 10.14 16.23 16.59
CA TRP A 226 10.41 14.80 16.52
C TRP A 226 9.61 14.19 15.38
N LYS A 227 10.06 13.05 14.86
CA LYS A 227 9.38 12.31 13.77
C LYS A 227 8.65 11.10 14.34
N LEU A 228 7.50 10.75 13.77
CA LEU A 228 6.90 9.43 13.97
C LEU A 228 7.94 8.35 13.60
N PRO A 229 8.04 7.28 14.37
CA PRO A 229 9.22 6.44 14.28
C PRO A 229 9.00 5.29 13.27
N PHE A 230 8.29 5.61 12.17
CA PHE A 230 7.97 4.74 11.03
C PHE A 230 7.85 5.62 9.77
N THR A 231 7.73 4.97 8.61
CA THR A 231 7.44 5.59 7.31
C THR A 231 6.10 5.07 6.79
N GLY A 232 5.34 5.92 6.10
CA GLY A 232 4.02 5.59 5.57
C GLY A 232 2.89 5.74 6.59
N ARG A 233 1.86 4.88 6.47
CA ARG A 233 0.63 4.96 7.26
C ARG A 233 0.70 4.09 8.51
N ALA A 234 0.25 4.63 9.65
CA ALA A 234 -0.06 3.83 10.84
C ALA A 234 -1.56 3.75 11.15
N TYR A 235 -1.94 2.70 11.86
CA TYR A 235 -3.28 2.50 12.39
C TYR A 235 -3.25 2.60 13.91
N TYR A 236 -4.16 3.39 14.47
CA TYR A 236 -4.37 3.39 15.90
C TYR A 236 -5.32 2.27 16.31
N VAL A 237 -4.92 1.51 17.33
CA VAL A 237 -5.74 0.49 17.97
C VAL A 237 -6.06 0.97 19.38
N ARG A 238 -7.36 1.14 19.70
CA ARG A 238 -7.76 1.47 21.08
C ARG A 238 -7.40 0.31 22.01
N ASP A 239 -6.41 0.55 22.85
CA ASP A 239 -6.37 0.02 24.20
C ASP A 239 -7.02 1.04 25.13
N ALA A 240 -7.74 0.55 26.14
CA ALA A 240 -8.23 1.43 27.19
C ALA A 240 -7.00 2.10 27.84
N ASP A 241 -7.06 3.42 27.95
CA ASP A 241 -6.06 4.30 28.57
C ASP A 241 -4.82 4.66 27.73
N THR A 242 -4.91 5.78 27.01
CA THR A 242 -4.02 6.94 27.21
C THR A 242 -4.47 8.09 26.30
N ILE A 243 -5.16 9.05 26.91
CA ILE A 243 -5.56 10.31 26.27
C ILE A 243 -4.39 11.28 26.40
N GLY A 244 -3.89 11.75 25.26
CA GLY A 244 -3.10 12.97 25.15
C GLY A 244 -1.66 12.85 25.63
N GLN A 245 -0.71 12.72 24.70
CA GLN A 245 0.67 13.11 24.98
C GLN A 245 1.22 13.98 23.86
N GLN A 246 1.67 15.17 24.25
CA GLN A 246 2.55 16.06 23.48
C GLN A 246 3.99 15.50 23.40
N GLN A 247 4.17 14.19 23.54
CA GLN A 247 5.45 13.52 23.55
C GLN A 247 5.56 12.57 22.36
N CYS A 248 6.79 12.32 21.91
CA CYS A 248 7.06 11.32 20.90
C CYS A 248 6.55 9.96 21.40
N PRO A 249 5.74 9.22 20.62
CA PRO A 249 5.23 7.92 21.04
C PRO A 249 6.39 6.98 21.39
N ALA A 250 6.33 6.37 22.58
CA ALA A 250 7.28 5.33 22.95
C ALA A 250 7.11 4.14 22.00
N MET A 251 8.22 3.68 21.42
CA MET A 251 8.20 2.54 20.52
C MET A 251 8.44 1.25 21.30
N LYS A 252 7.59 0.24 21.04
CA LYS A 252 7.82 -1.13 21.46
C LYS A 252 7.77 -2.05 20.25
N PHE A 253 8.71 -2.98 20.20
CA PHE A 253 8.74 -4.01 19.18
C PHE A 253 8.10 -5.29 19.72
N SER A 254 7.40 -6.00 18.83
CA SER A 254 7.05 -7.39 19.08
C SER A 254 8.33 -8.24 19.13
N LYS A 255 8.33 -9.26 19.99
CA LYS A 255 9.40 -10.29 19.99
C LYS A 255 9.27 -11.23 18.78
N GLU A 256 8.06 -11.37 18.27
CA GLU A 256 7.74 -12.19 17.10
C GLU A 256 7.91 -11.37 15.82
N LYS A 257 8.54 -11.97 14.81
CA LYS A 257 8.69 -11.37 13.48
C LYS A 257 7.50 -11.73 12.60
N LEU A 258 7.04 -10.76 11.82
CA LEU A 258 5.92 -10.93 10.88
C LEU A 258 6.35 -11.32 9.47
N PHE A 259 7.51 -10.82 9.02
CA PHE A 259 8.04 -11.13 7.70
C PHE A 259 8.55 -12.57 7.62
N SER A 260 8.75 -13.04 6.40
CA SER A 260 9.19 -14.42 6.21
C SER A 260 10.58 -14.65 6.77
N GLU A 261 10.76 -15.79 7.43
CA GLU A 261 12.07 -16.29 7.88
C GLU A 261 12.49 -17.55 7.11
N VAL A 262 11.73 -17.92 6.08
CA VAL A 262 12.07 -19.06 5.22
C VAL A 262 13.35 -18.72 4.45
N ARG A 263 14.36 -19.58 4.57
CA ARG A 263 15.61 -19.43 3.82
C ARG A 263 15.33 -19.44 2.31
N GLY A 264 15.89 -18.48 1.59
CA GLY A 264 15.69 -18.30 0.15
C GLY A 264 14.54 -17.35 -0.21
N GLU A 265 13.67 -16.99 0.74
CA GLU A 265 12.67 -15.93 0.54
C GLU A 265 13.29 -14.55 0.84
N ASN A 266 13.34 -13.69 -0.18
CA ASN A 266 13.81 -12.31 -0.06
C ASN A 266 12.63 -11.35 -0.05
N HIS A 267 12.52 -10.56 1.01
CA HIS A 267 11.51 -9.50 1.12
C HIS A 267 11.75 -8.40 0.07
N ILE A 268 10.67 -7.96 -0.59
CA ILE A 268 10.71 -6.85 -1.55
C ILE A 268 9.94 -5.64 -0.98
N GLY A 269 8.73 -5.87 -0.49
CA GLY A 269 7.87 -4.80 0.02
C GLY A 269 6.67 -5.34 0.78
N ALA A 270 5.96 -4.44 1.47
CA ALA A 270 4.78 -4.83 2.22
C ALA A 270 3.79 -3.69 2.44
N ASN A 271 2.54 -4.09 2.71
CA ASN A 271 1.47 -3.19 3.10
C ASN A 271 0.66 -3.81 4.24
N LEU A 272 0.32 -2.97 5.22
CA LEU A 272 -0.48 -3.35 6.39
C LEU A 272 -1.91 -2.87 6.22
N VAL A 273 -2.87 -3.79 6.35
CA VAL A 273 -4.30 -3.51 6.22
C VAL A 273 -5.02 -3.81 7.53
N TYR A 274 -5.73 -2.82 8.08
CA TYR A 274 -6.57 -3.00 9.26
C TYR A 274 -7.93 -3.61 8.89
N LEU A 275 -8.28 -4.75 9.49
CA LEU A 275 -9.49 -5.51 9.16
C LEU A 275 -10.74 -5.05 9.96
N GLY A 276 -10.61 -4.02 10.80
CA GLY A 276 -11.73 -3.36 11.47
C GLY A 276 -12.27 -4.05 12.72
N CYS A 277 -12.17 -5.38 12.84
CA CYS A 277 -12.68 -6.15 13.97
C CYS A 277 -11.54 -6.61 14.90
N GLU A 278 -11.69 -6.44 16.22
CA GLU A 278 -10.87 -7.14 17.24
C GLU A 278 -9.34 -7.01 17.08
N ARG A 279 -8.84 -5.83 16.65
CA ARG A 279 -7.40 -5.62 16.40
C ARG A 279 -6.85 -6.53 15.30
N LYS A 280 -7.67 -7.05 14.40
CA LYS A 280 -7.20 -7.90 13.32
C LYS A 280 -6.55 -7.09 12.21
N PHE A 281 -5.40 -7.54 11.77
CA PHE A 281 -4.64 -6.99 10.66
C PHE A 281 -4.36 -8.07 9.64
N CYS A 282 -4.14 -7.64 8.40
CA CYS A 282 -3.56 -8.46 7.35
C CYS A 282 -2.29 -7.77 6.86
N LEU A 283 -1.18 -8.49 6.91
CA LEU A 283 0.05 -8.13 6.24
C LEU A 283 0.02 -8.72 4.83
N LEU A 284 0.12 -7.85 3.83
CA LEU A 284 0.45 -8.22 2.46
C LEU A 284 1.96 -8.04 2.29
N GLU A 285 2.66 -9.14 2.05
CA GLU A 285 4.11 -9.13 1.86
C GLU A 285 4.44 -9.64 0.47
N CYS A 286 5.29 -8.91 -0.24
CA CYS A 286 5.83 -9.26 -1.54
C CYS A 286 7.24 -9.84 -1.36
N ILE A 287 7.47 -11.04 -1.91
CA ILE A 287 8.73 -11.77 -1.78
C ILE A 287 9.22 -12.25 -3.13
N SER A 288 10.54 -12.44 -3.26
CA SER A 288 11.16 -13.17 -4.36
C SER A 288 11.87 -14.41 -3.83
N ILE A 289 11.90 -15.45 -4.65
CA ILE A 289 12.65 -16.68 -4.38
C ILE A 289 13.58 -16.88 -5.58
N GLN A 290 14.86 -17.03 -5.29
CA GLN A 290 15.84 -17.39 -6.30
C GLN A 290 15.68 -18.88 -6.60
N ALA A 291 15.57 -19.25 -7.87
CA ALA A 291 15.67 -20.66 -8.24
C ALA A 291 17.10 -21.11 -7.89
N ASP A 292 17.22 -22.06 -6.96
CA ASP A 292 18.52 -22.69 -6.69
C ASP A 292 19.02 -23.28 -8.01
N LEU A 293 20.05 -22.67 -8.60
CA LEU A 293 20.86 -23.36 -9.59
C LEU A 293 21.41 -24.60 -8.87
N PRO A 294 21.26 -25.82 -9.41
CA PRO A 294 21.84 -26.99 -8.77
C PRO A 294 23.33 -26.71 -8.57
N GLU A 295 23.76 -26.80 -7.30
CA GLU A 295 25.14 -26.61 -6.90
C GLU A 295 26.03 -27.35 -7.89
N LYS A 296 26.84 -26.60 -8.65
CA LYS A 296 27.89 -27.19 -9.45
C LYS A 296 28.87 -27.77 -8.43
N LEU A 297 28.69 -29.04 -8.10
CA LEU A 297 29.68 -29.89 -7.47
C LEU A 297 30.89 -29.92 -8.42
N THR A 298 31.73 -28.90 -8.36
CA THR A 298 33.08 -28.97 -8.93
C THR A 298 33.94 -29.64 -7.88
N ASP A 299 33.83 -30.96 -7.86
CA ASP A 299 34.86 -31.82 -7.33
C ASP A 299 35.93 -31.92 -8.42
N SER A 300 37.03 -31.18 -8.28
CA SER A 300 38.32 -31.54 -8.85
C SER A 300 39.40 -30.60 -8.31
N ASP A 301 40.14 -31.17 -7.37
CA ASP A 301 41.48 -30.77 -6.98
C ASP A 301 42.47 -30.90 -8.16
N GLU A 302 43.63 -30.25 -7.99
CA GLU A 302 44.90 -30.41 -8.71
C GLU A 302 45.23 -29.57 -9.99
N THR A 303 46.00 -28.50 -9.71
CA THR A 303 47.36 -28.14 -10.24
C THR A 303 47.63 -27.81 -11.73
N ASN A 304 48.23 -26.61 -11.87
CA ASN A 304 49.36 -26.19 -12.73
C ASN A 304 49.38 -26.42 -14.25
N GLY A 305 49.59 -25.33 -14.99
CA GLY A 305 50.18 -25.33 -16.34
C GLY A 305 50.15 -23.97 -17.02
N GLU A 306 51.31 -23.31 -17.09
CA GLU A 306 51.54 -22.02 -17.75
C GLU A 306 51.47 -22.05 -19.30
N SER A 307 51.40 -20.84 -19.86
CA SER A 307 52.02 -20.35 -21.11
C SER A 307 51.16 -20.22 -22.37
N GLY A 308 51.40 -19.12 -23.09
CA GLY A 308 51.17 -19.05 -24.55
C GLY A 308 50.47 -17.80 -25.07
N VAL A 309 51.22 -16.69 -25.19
CA VAL A 309 50.90 -15.53 -26.03
C VAL A 309 50.94 -15.92 -27.52
N GLU A 310 50.02 -15.42 -28.34
CA GLU A 310 50.35 -14.94 -29.69
C GLU A 310 49.31 -13.95 -30.24
N ALA A 311 49.81 -12.77 -30.62
CA ALA A 311 49.09 -11.69 -31.26
C ALA A 311 49.17 -11.86 -32.79
N VAL A 312 48.13 -11.43 -33.51
CA VAL A 312 48.23 -11.14 -34.95
C VAL A 312 47.64 -9.76 -35.21
N GLU A 313 48.47 -8.92 -35.82
CA GLU A 313 48.28 -7.50 -36.11
C GLU A 313 47.77 -7.26 -37.54
N LEU A 314 46.81 -6.31 -37.66
CA LEU A 314 46.66 -5.25 -38.70
C LEU A 314 46.06 -5.60 -40.09
N PRO A 315 45.40 -4.65 -40.81
CA PRO A 315 45.72 -3.20 -40.80
C PRO A 315 44.58 -2.16 -40.82
N TYR A 316 45.06 -0.94 -40.54
CA TYR A 316 44.51 0.41 -40.65
C TYR A 316 43.69 0.74 -41.91
N VAL A 317 42.67 1.57 -41.73
CA VAL A 317 42.46 2.78 -42.56
C VAL A 317 41.87 3.89 -41.67
N ASP A 318 42.61 4.99 -41.56
CA ASP A 318 42.14 6.30 -41.08
C ASP A 318 41.20 6.93 -42.12
N ASP A 319 40.08 7.52 -41.67
CA ASP A 319 39.88 8.96 -41.85
C ASP A 319 38.73 9.49 -40.96
N VAL A 320 38.89 10.76 -40.60
CA VAL A 320 38.38 11.45 -39.41
C VAL A 320 37.02 12.12 -39.65
N CYS A 321 36.17 12.17 -38.62
CA CYS A 321 35.57 13.40 -38.07
C CYS A 321 34.57 13.10 -36.94
N GLU A 322 34.88 13.70 -35.80
CA GLU A 322 34.14 13.77 -34.55
C GLU A 322 32.77 14.42 -34.73
N ASP A 323 31.72 13.87 -34.12
CA ASP A 323 30.94 14.67 -33.18
C ASP A 323 30.14 13.76 -32.23
N SER A 324 30.24 14.12 -30.96
CA SER A 324 29.72 13.45 -29.79
C SER A 324 28.19 13.37 -29.79
N SER A 325 27.64 12.20 -29.46
CA SER A 325 26.62 12.06 -28.42
C SER A 325 26.46 10.58 -28.10
N ASP A 326 26.94 10.21 -26.92
CA ASP A 326 26.70 8.90 -26.32
C ASP A 326 25.20 8.78 -25.99
N ASP A 327 24.42 8.23 -26.92
CA ASP A 327 23.13 7.61 -26.58
C ASP A 327 23.44 6.29 -25.87
N ALA A 328 23.75 6.38 -24.58
CA ALA A 328 23.77 5.25 -23.68
C ALA A 328 22.33 4.74 -23.53
N ASN A 329 22.02 3.67 -24.26
CA ASN A 329 20.86 2.82 -24.01
C ASN A 329 20.89 2.32 -22.55
N GLU A 330 20.09 2.92 -21.67
CA GLU A 330 19.72 2.35 -20.37
C GLU A 330 18.64 1.26 -20.55
N ASP A 331 18.96 0.21 -21.30
CA ASP A 331 18.09 -0.97 -21.48
C ASP A 331 18.89 -2.26 -21.21
N SER A 332 19.56 -2.34 -20.05
CA SER A 332 20.37 -3.51 -19.67
C SER A 332 19.99 -4.21 -18.36
N ASP A 333 18.81 -3.95 -17.79
CA ASP A 333 18.35 -4.65 -16.58
C ASP A 333 17.51 -5.92 -16.85
N ASP A 334 17.19 -6.21 -18.12
CA ASP A 334 16.28 -7.30 -18.48
C ASP A 334 16.93 -8.71 -18.52
N GLU A 335 18.25 -8.84 -18.58
CA GLU A 335 18.89 -10.17 -18.65
C GLU A 335 19.19 -10.83 -17.29
N VAL A 336 19.19 -10.10 -16.18
CA VAL A 336 19.64 -10.63 -14.87
C VAL A 336 18.51 -11.26 -14.02
N ASN A 337 17.24 -11.14 -14.42
CA ASN A 337 16.09 -11.41 -13.54
C ASN A 337 15.25 -12.66 -13.88
N LYS A 338 15.67 -13.50 -14.85
CA LYS A 338 14.84 -14.63 -15.34
C LYS A 338 14.61 -15.76 -14.32
N ASP A 339 15.47 -15.87 -13.30
CA ASP A 339 15.45 -17.00 -12.35
C ASP A 339 14.81 -16.67 -11.00
N ARG A 340 14.09 -15.55 -10.88
CA ARG A 340 13.39 -15.15 -9.64
C ARG A 340 11.89 -15.30 -9.77
N TYR A 341 11.33 -16.24 -9.01
CA TYR A 341 9.88 -16.35 -8.85
C TYR A 341 9.40 -15.33 -7.82
N ARG A 342 8.36 -14.58 -8.16
CA ARG A 342 7.79 -13.58 -7.27
C ARG A 342 6.44 -14.03 -6.74
N PHE A 343 6.23 -13.83 -5.46
CA PHE A 343 5.02 -14.20 -4.76
C PHE A 343 4.53 -13.05 -3.91
N PHE A 344 3.25 -13.10 -3.54
CA PHE A 344 2.82 -12.41 -2.34
C PHE A 344 2.25 -13.39 -1.32
N ARG A 345 2.44 -13.00 -0.07
CA ARG A 345 2.03 -13.72 1.12
C ARG A 345 1.05 -12.87 1.90
N LEU A 346 -0.09 -13.47 2.25
CA LEU A 346 -1.06 -12.87 3.17
C LEU A 346 -0.92 -13.51 4.54
N THR A 347 -0.68 -12.68 5.56
CA THR A 347 -0.59 -13.10 6.96
C THR A 347 -1.61 -12.33 7.77
N ALA A 348 -2.61 -13.02 8.33
CA ALA A 348 -3.55 -12.42 9.27
C ALA A 348 -3.03 -12.59 10.70
N PHE A 349 -3.16 -11.53 11.51
CA PHE A 349 -2.70 -11.55 12.89
C PHE A 349 -3.48 -10.56 13.76
N SER A 350 -3.41 -10.74 15.07
CA SER A 350 -3.99 -9.83 16.06
C SER A 350 -2.94 -9.50 17.13
N PRO A 351 -2.40 -8.27 17.18
CA PRO A 351 -1.47 -7.87 18.22
C PRO A 351 -2.19 -7.80 19.58
N GLN A 352 -1.53 -8.31 20.60
CA GLN A 352 -2.03 -8.31 21.99
C GLN A 352 -0.87 -8.05 22.95
N TYR A 353 -1.19 -7.58 24.15
CA TYR A 353 -0.22 -7.53 25.23
C TYR A 353 -0.34 -8.78 26.08
N ASP A 354 0.77 -9.45 26.34
CA ASP A 354 0.82 -10.55 27.29
C ASP A 354 0.72 -10.03 28.74
N LYS A 355 0.64 -10.96 29.69
CA LYS A 355 0.61 -10.65 31.13
C LYS A 355 1.83 -9.89 31.66
N ASN A 356 2.93 -9.87 30.91
CA ASN A 356 4.16 -9.15 31.26
C ASN A 356 4.21 -7.76 30.59
N GLY A 357 3.17 -7.39 29.83
CA GLY A 357 3.10 -6.16 29.07
C GLY A 357 3.90 -6.21 27.78
N ASP A 358 4.37 -7.38 27.32
CA ASP A 358 5.05 -7.56 26.04
C ASP A 358 4.06 -7.69 24.89
N LEU A 359 4.39 -7.02 23.77
CA LEU A 359 3.58 -7.09 22.56
C LEU A 359 3.84 -8.44 21.90
N THR A 360 2.79 -9.25 21.81
CA THR A 360 2.77 -10.53 21.12
C THR A 360 1.86 -10.44 19.91
N ILE A 361 2.10 -11.33 18.96
CA ILE A 361 1.36 -11.37 17.72
C ILE A 361 0.56 -12.65 17.76
N GLY A 362 -0.75 -12.54 17.96
CA GLY A 362 -1.65 -13.66 17.75
C GLY A 362 -1.74 -13.95 16.25
N ILE A 363 -0.71 -14.58 15.69
CA ILE A 363 -0.72 -15.05 14.30
C ILE A 363 -1.79 -16.13 14.24
N SER A 364 -2.72 -16.02 13.29
CA SER A 364 -3.80 -17.00 13.16
C SER A 364 -3.33 -18.37 12.65
N GLY A 365 -2.02 -18.62 12.60
CA GLY A 365 -1.41 -19.90 12.22
C GLY A 365 -1.53 -20.25 10.73
N TRP A 366 -1.86 -19.29 9.86
CA TRP A 366 -1.98 -19.54 8.42
C TRP A 366 -1.37 -18.41 7.57
N TYR A 367 -0.76 -18.82 6.47
CA TYR A 367 -0.27 -17.99 5.38
C TYR A 367 -0.94 -18.44 4.08
N ARG A 368 -1.13 -17.53 3.13
CA ARG A 368 -1.46 -17.90 1.74
C ARG A 368 -0.42 -17.30 0.81
N TYR A 369 0.21 -18.17 0.04
CA TYR A 369 1.11 -17.80 -1.03
C TYR A 369 0.34 -17.77 -2.34
N TYR A 370 0.56 -16.72 -3.12
CA TYR A 370 0.01 -16.61 -4.45
C TYR A 370 1.13 -16.31 -5.43
N ASN A 371 1.13 -17.05 -6.54
CA ASN A 371 2.05 -16.77 -7.63
C ASN A 371 1.65 -15.45 -8.31
N MET A 372 2.64 -14.62 -8.60
CA MET A 372 2.42 -13.32 -9.23
C MET A 372 2.66 -13.39 -10.74
N PRO A 373 1.81 -12.73 -11.55
CA PRO A 373 2.05 -12.57 -12.98
C PRO A 373 3.40 -11.90 -13.22
N GLN A 374 4.12 -12.35 -14.25
CA GLN A 374 5.44 -11.80 -14.61
C GLN A 374 5.34 -10.33 -15.02
N GLU A 375 4.16 -9.92 -15.47
CA GLU A 375 3.84 -8.56 -15.89
C GLU A 375 3.74 -7.58 -14.72
N VAL A 376 3.75 -8.01 -13.46
CA VAL A 376 3.68 -7.06 -12.34
C VAL A 376 5.00 -6.30 -12.23
N SER A 377 4.93 -4.96 -12.21
CA SER A 377 6.13 -4.12 -12.17
C SER A 377 6.86 -4.23 -10.82
N GLN A 378 8.16 -3.92 -10.84
CA GLN A 378 8.97 -3.84 -9.63
C GLN A 378 8.37 -2.89 -8.57
N SER A 379 7.90 -1.72 -8.99
CA SER A 379 7.31 -0.72 -8.10
C SER A 379 6.07 -1.25 -7.37
N MET A 380 5.26 -2.10 -8.01
CA MET A 380 4.12 -2.76 -7.35
C MET A 380 4.53 -3.80 -6.30
N PHE A 381 5.72 -4.41 -6.42
CA PHE A 381 6.25 -5.29 -5.39
C PHE A 381 6.84 -4.52 -4.21
N GLU A 382 7.47 -3.38 -4.46
CA GLU A 382 8.04 -2.51 -3.41
C GLU A 382 6.94 -1.80 -2.62
N CYS A 383 5.89 -1.34 -3.32
CA CYS A 383 4.76 -0.62 -2.74
C CYS A 383 3.42 -1.33 -3.06
N PRO A 384 3.15 -2.53 -2.52
CA PRO A 384 1.93 -3.25 -2.84
C PRO A 384 0.69 -2.51 -2.33
N VAL A 385 -0.41 -2.55 -3.09
CA VAL A 385 -1.62 -1.76 -2.81
C VAL A 385 -2.80 -2.69 -2.46
N ALA A 386 -3.38 -2.47 -1.28
CA ALA A 386 -4.51 -3.28 -0.80
C ALA A 386 -5.49 -2.49 0.08
N PHE A 387 -6.76 -2.86 0.00
CA PHE A 387 -7.86 -2.23 0.76
C PHE A 387 -8.79 -3.27 1.38
N TRP A 388 -9.21 -3.07 2.62
CA TRP A 388 -10.25 -3.87 3.27
C TRP A 388 -11.57 -3.12 3.26
N MET A 389 -12.56 -3.62 2.51
CA MET A 389 -13.80 -2.89 2.19
C MET A 389 -15.05 -3.77 2.22
#